data_AF-A0A975F3A7-F1
#
_entry.id   AF-A0A975F3A7-F1
#
_cell.length_a   1.000
_cell.length_b   1.000
_cell.length_c   1.000
_cell.angle_alpha   90.00
_cell.angle_beta   90.00
_cell.angle_gamma   90.00
#
_symmetry.space_group_name_H-M   'P 1'
#
loop_
_entity.id
_entity.type
_entity.pdbx_description
1 polymer ?
#
loop_
_entity_poly.entity_id
_entity_poly.type
_entity_poly.pdbx_seq_one_letter_code
_entity_poly.pdbx_strand_id
1 'polypeptide(L)' 'MESKEIKELQKEMKSLGILNIEADGDLSIGLLRDAIDAVKETNLNFKELAEKSKQFSAAATR' A
#
# COMPACT_ATOMS: atom_id res chain seq x y z
N MET A 1 25.17 1.92 7.68
CA MET A 1 25.11 1.81 6.21
C MET A 1 23.79 1.15 5.88
N GLU A 2 22.85 1.82 5.20
CA GLU A 2 21.62 1.15 4.75
C GLU A 2 21.99 -0.01 3.82
N SER A 3 21.48 -1.21 4.13
CA SER A 3 21.61 -2.40 3.30
C SER A 3 21.09 -2.10 1.88
N LYS A 4 21.80 -2.58 0.85
CA LYS A 4 21.38 -2.49 -0.56
C LYS A 4 19.92 -2.94 -0.75
N GLU A 5 19.51 -3.91 0.04
CA GLU A 5 18.16 -4.48 0.08
C GLU A 5 17.09 -3.46 0.50
N ILE A 6 17.37 -2.61 1.50
CA ILE A 6 16.43 -1.56 1.94
C ILE A 6 16.20 -0.55 0.81
N LYS A 7 17.26 -0.21 0.06
CA LYS A 7 17.15 0.71 -1.08
C LYS A 7 16.34 0.13 -2.23
N GLU A 8 16.38 -1.19 -2.42
CA GLU A 8 15.55 -1.87 -3.42
C GLU A 8 14.08 -1.85 -3.00
N LEU A 9 13.78 -2.17 -1.73
CA LEU A 9 12.42 -2.10 -1.19
C LEU A 9 11.84 -0.68 -1.24
N GLN A 10 12.62 0.35 -0.91
CA GLN A 10 12.18 1.75 -1.01
C GLN A 10 11.85 2.18 -2.45
N LYS A 11 12.58 1.67 -3.45
CA LYS A 11 12.26 1.94 -4.86
C LYS A 11 10.95 1.27 -5.26
N GLU A 12 10.75 0.05 -4.79
CA GLU A 12 9.55 -0.72 -5.07
C GLU A 12 8.32 -0.06 -4.44
N MET A 13 8.40 0.37 -3.18
CA MET A 13 7.36 1.18 -2.52
C MET A 13 6.96 2.40 -3.35
N LYS A 14 7.95 3.15 -3.85
CA LYS A 14 7.70 4.32 -4.71
C LYS A 14 6.99 3.96 -6.01
N SER A 15 7.38 2.86 -6.66
CA SER A 15 6.71 2.40 -7.89
C SER A 15 5.26 1.98 -7.67
N LEU A 16 4.95 1.45 -6.48
CA LEU A 16 3.60 1.06 -6.07
C LEU A 16 2.78 2.24 -5.52
N GLY A 17 3.37 3.43 -5.40
CA GLY A 17 2.70 4.60 -4.82
C GLY A 17 2.49 4.51 -3.30
N ILE A 18 3.22 3.63 -2.61
CA ILE A 18 3.18 3.51 -1.15
C ILE A 18 3.87 4.75 -0.56
N LEU A 19 3.10 5.55 0.18
CA LEU A 19 3.56 6.82 0.76
C LEU A 19 4.33 6.62 2.06
N ASN A 20 3.84 5.72 2.93
CA ASN A 20 4.46 5.41 4.22
C ASN A 20 4.13 3.98 4.64
N ILE A 21 5.00 3.35 5.44
CA ILE A 21 4.75 2.10 6.15
C ILE A 21 5.01 2.38 7.63
N GLU A 22 3.97 2.23 8.45
CA GLU A 22 4.01 2.44 9.89
C GLU A 22 3.88 1.10 10.60
N ALA A 23 4.67 0.91 11.65
CA ALA A 23 4.59 -0.25 12.52
C ALA A 23 4.72 0.21 13.98
N ASP A 24 3.99 -0.44 14.88
CA ASP A 24 4.04 -0.17 16.32
C ASP A 24 5.39 -0.56 16.96
N GLY A 25 6.23 -1.29 16.23
CA GLY A 25 7.56 -1.73 16.66
C GLY A 25 8.61 -1.59 15.56
N ASP A 26 9.78 -2.20 15.78
CA ASP A 26 10.89 -2.11 14.84
C ASP A 26 10.53 -2.65 13.46
N LEU A 27 10.70 -1.81 12.44
CA LEU A 27 10.43 -2.17 11.06
C LEU A 27 11.59 -3.01 10.50
N SER A 28 11.49 -4.32 10.66
CA SER A 28 12.44 -5.26 10.06
C SER A 28 12.31 -5.32 8.54
N ILE A 29 13.37 -5.77 7.86
CA ILE A 29 13.37 -5.98 6.40
C ILE A 29 12.29 -6.99 5.98
N GLY A 30 12.02 -8.00 6.81
CA GLY A 30 10.94 -8.97 6.57
C GLY A 30 9.57 -8.30 6.56
N LEU A 31 9.29 -7.47 7.58
CA LEU A 31 8.02 -6.74 7.66
C LEU A 31 7.82 -5.77 6.49
N LEU A 32 8.90 -5.10 6.04
CA LEU A 32 8.88 -4.25 4.85
C LEU A 32 8.51 -5.03 3.59
N ARG A 33 9.08 -6.24 3.41
CA ARG A 33 8.74 -7.11 2.27
C ARG A 33 7.28 -7.54 2.32
N ASP A 34 6.84 -8.04 3.46
CA ASP A 34 5.47 -8.54 3.63
C ASP A 34 4.44 -7.44 3.34
N ALA A 35 4.69 -6.20 3.80
CA ALA A 35 3.84 -5.06 3.51
C ALA A 35 3.80 -4.70 2.02
N ILE A 36 4.94 -4.73 1.34
CA ILE A 36 5.03 -4.47 -0.11
C ILE A 36 4.30 -5.55 -0.90
N ASP A 37 4.52 -6.82 -0.54
CA ASP A 37 3.91 -7.95 -1.24
C ASP A 37 2.41 -8.00 -1.01
N ALA A 38 1.92 -7.66 0.18
CA ALA A 38 0.49 -7.48 0.42
C ALA A 38 -0.12 -6.45 -0.54
N VAL A 39 0.55 -5.31 -0.79
CA VAL A 39 0.06 -4.31 -1.75
C VAL A 39 0.06 -4.85 -3.18
N LYS A 40 1.07 -5.63 -3.59
CA LYS A 40 1.12 -6.24 -4.92
C LYS A 40 0.01 -7.28 -5.13
N GLU A 41 -0.23 -8.11 -4.12
CA GLU A 41 -1.29 -9.14 -4.15
C GLU A 41 -2.67 -8.50 -4.12
N THR A 42 -2.79 -7.34 -3.47
CA THR A 42 -4.03 -6.59 -3.48
C THR A 42 -4.19 -5.87 -4.82
N ASN A 43 -4.82 -6.56 -5.78
CA ASN A 43 -5.22 -6.00 -7.07
C ASN A 43 -6.37 -4.99 -6.92
N LEU A 44 -6.11 -3.87 -6.23
CA LEU A 44 -7.09 -2.81 -6.02
C LEU A 44 -7.21 -1.98 -7.29
N ASN A 45 -8.33 -2.15 -7.97
CA ASN A 45 -8.75 -1.21 -8.99
C ASN A 45 -9.33 0.04 -8.30
N PHE A 46 -8.48 1.03 -8.00
CA PHE A 46 -8.88 2.27 -7.35
C PHE A 46 -9.99 3.02 -8.13
N LYS A 47 -10.07 2.85 -9.45
CA LYS A 47 -11.15 3.41 -10.26
C LYS A 47 -12.49 2.76 -9.93
N GLU A 48 -12.52 1.44 -9.83
CA GLU A 48 -13.70 0.68 -9.43
C GLU A 48 -14.10 0.99 -7.98
N LEU A 49 -13.14 1.09 -7.07
CA LEU A 49 -13.39 1.49 -5.68
C LEU A 49 -13.99 2.89 -5.60
N ALA A 50 -13.48 3.85 -6.38
CA ALA A 50 -14.01 5.20 -6.44
C ALA A 50 -15.45 5.22 -7.00
N GLU A 51 -15.74 4.44 -8.04
CA GLU A 51 -17.09 4.31 -8.60
C GLU A 51 -18.08 3.70 -7.59
N LYS A 52 -17.67 2.63 -6.89
CA LYS A 52 -18.46 2.02 -5.81
C LYS A 52 -18.73 3.01 -4.68
N SER A 53 -17.73 3.78 -4.24
CA SER A 53 -17.90 4.76 -3.16
C SER A 53 -18.94 5.84 -3.49
N LYS A 54 -18.99 6.31 -4.75
CA LYS A 54 -20.00 7.27 -5.22
C LYS A 54 -21.40 6.68 -5.16
N GLN A 55 -21.58 5.43 -5.56
CA GLN A 55 -22.87 4.74 -5.49
C GLN A 55 -23.37 4.62 -4.04
N PHE A 56 -22.50 4.26 -3.10
CA PHE A 56 -22.87 4.21 -1.68
C PHE A 56 -23.18 5.60 -1.09
N SER A 57 -22.44 6.64 -1.47
CA SER A 57 -22.73 8.02 -1.03
C SER A 57 -24.09 8.53 -1.55
N ALA A 58 -24.47 8.13 -2.77
CA ALA A 58 -25.76 8.51 -3.37
C ALA A 58 -26.94 7.74 -2.76
N ALA A 59 -26.72 6.49 -2.32
CA ALA A 59 -27.75 5.66 -1.68
C ALA A 59 -28.02 6.06 -0.22
N ALA A 60 -27.02 6.60 0.49
CA ALA A 60 -27.15 7.04 1.89
C ALA A 60 -27.88 8.39 2.07
N THR A 61 -28.17 9.11 0.97
CA THR A 61 -28.83 10.42 0.99
C THR A 61 -30.32 10.33 0.56
N ARG A 62 -30.92 9.14 0.62
CA ARG A 62 -32.36 8.92 0.33
C ARG A 62 -33.10 8.42 1.55
#